data_AF-A0AAE5ML39-F1
#
_entry.id   AF-A0AAE5ML39-F1
#
_cell.length_a   1.000
_cell.length_b   1.000
_cell.length_c   1.000
_cell.angle_alpha   90.00
_cell.angle_beta   90.00
_cell.angle_gamma   90.00
#
_symmetry.space_group_name_H-M   'P 1'
#
loop_
_entity.id
_entity.type
_entity.pdbx_description
1 polymer ?
#
loop_
_entity_poly.entity_id
_entity_poly.type
_entity_poly.pdbx_seq_one_letter_code
_entity_poly.pdbx_strand_id
1 'polypeptide(L)'
;MPLLRDYRHIGGIESIEVDGTRYFFGYDYSEDLVLSPLISDSGLMSVFAETHMEQRDGLHDREYWQGLVDGSVGSSELAEPESCTFESARLRSIVTSLERVAESGIPMPDFSFPYHLRFLLSSAGQWKEQFTAAGEGIRAIKGTEDPDDGSTREQIARDILREIANAMEVAGGNWAEVFAALA
;
A
#
# COMPACT_ATOMS: atom_id res chain seq x y z
N MET A 1 -0.85 6.10 -19.44
CA MET A 1 0.07 7.17 -18.99
C MET A 1 1.47 6.59 -19.03
N PRO A 2 2.43 7.14 -19.80
CA PRO A 2 3.75 6.53 -19.88
C PRO A 2 4.52 6.84 -18.58
N LEU A 3 4.70 5.83 -17.73
CA LEU A 3 5.84 5.75 -16.82
C LEU A 3 7.06 5.59 -17.72
N LEU A 4 7.91 6.62 -17.83
CA LEU A 4 9.28 6.65 -18.40
C LEU A 4 9.53 8.05 -18.99
N ARG A 5 9.83 9.01 -18.12
CA ARG A 5 10.82 10.04 -18.48
C ARG A 5 12.20 9.43 -18.19
N ASP A 6 13.20 9.84 -18.95
CA ASP A 6 14.58 9.31 -19.06
C ASP A 6 15.44 9.28 -17.77
N TYR A 7 14.85 9.18 -16.59
CA TYR A 7 15.55 9.01 -15.32
C TYR A 7 15.24 7.63 -14.73
N ARG A 8 16.31 6.88 -14.45
CA ARG A 8 16.23 5.75 -13.53
C ARG A 8 16.00 6.32 -12.13
N HIS A 9 15.13 5.68 -11.36
CA HIS A 9 14.83 6.14 -10.01
C HIS A 9 15.86 5.60 -9.03
N ILE A 10 16.35 6.46 -8.13
CA ILE A 10 17.19 6.03 -7.01
C ILE A 10 16.29 5.32 -6.00
N GLY A 11 16.46 4.02 -5.83
CA GLY A 11 15.54 3.24 -5.00
C GLY A 11 16.07 1.90 -4.56
N GLY A 12 15.37 1.30 -3.59
CA GLY A 12 15.63 -0.05 -3.09
C GLY A 12 14.52 -1.02 -3.48
N ILE A 13 14.66 -2.26 -2.99
CA ILE A 13 13.68 -3.31 -3.18
C ILE A 13 13.00 -3.57 -1.84
N GLU A 14 11.68 -3.57 -1.85
CA GLU A 14 10.83 -3.88 -0.72
C GLU A 14 9.95 -5.09 -1.06
N SER A 15 9.45 -5.77 -0.04
CA SER A 15 8.55 -6.90 -0.23
C SER A 15 7.37 -6.89 0.72
N ILE A 16 6.26 -7.44 0.25
CA ILE A 16 5.06 -7.72 1.04
C ILE A 16 4.57 -9.13 0.76
N GLU A 17 3.79 -9.68 1.67
CA GLU A 17 3.08 -10.94 1.48
C GLU A 17 1.59 -10.69 1.36
N VAL A 18 0.96 -11.31 0.37
CA VAL A 18 -0.49 -11.32 0.21
C VAL A 18 -0.96 -12.75 0.05
N ASP A 19 -1.79 -13.24 0.97
CA ASP A 19 -2.30 -14.63 1.01
C ASP A 19 -1.17 -15.68 0.87
N GLY A 20 -0.07 -15.49 1.62
CA GLY A 20 1.10 -16.36 1.57
C GLY A 20 1.97 -16.22 0.31
N THR A 21 1.61 -15.35 -0.64
CA THR A 21 2.41 -15.08 -1.84
C THR A 21 3.26 -13.83 -1.64
N ARG A 22 4.57 -13.99 -1.79
CA ARG A 22 5.54 -12.90 -1.74
C ARG A 22 5.48 -12.07 -3.02
N TYR A 23 5.41 -10.76 -2.87
CA TYR A 23 5.55 -9.79 -3.95
C TYR A 23 6.66 -8.81 -3.61
N PHE A 24 7.46 -8.49 -4.62
CA PHE A 24 8.52 -7.51 -4.57
C PHE A 24 8.11 -6.25 -5.33
N PHE A 25 8.64 -5.11 -4.91
CA PHE A 25 8.48 -3.86 -5.63
C PHE A 25 9.69 -2.95 -5.44
N GLY A 26 9.95 -2.12 -6.44
CA GLY A 26 10.92 -1.03 -6.34
C GLY A 26 10.34 0.14 -5.56
N TYR A 27 11.16 0.80 -4.75
CA TYR A 27 10.74 1.91 -3.91
C TYR A 27 11.78 3.05 -3.89
N ASP A 28 11.32 4.28 -4.12
CA ASP A 28 12.11 5.51 -3.98
C ASP A 28 11.89 6.11 -2.59
N TYR A 29 12.88 5.98 -1.71
CA TYR A 29 12.83 6.48 -0.33
C TYR A 29 12.93 8.01 -0.22
N SER A 30 13.27 8.71 -1.31
CA SER A 30 13.37 10.17 -1.28
C SER A 30 12.04 10.85 -1.62
N GLU A 31 11.26 10.23 -2.50
CA GLU A 31 9.93 10.73 -2.91
C GLU A 31 8.77 9.96 -2.26
N ASP A 32 9.08 8.91 -1.48
CA ASP A 32 8.14 7.94 -0.94
C ASP A 32 7.23 7.33 -2.01
N LEU A 33 7.83 6.83 -3.09
CA LEU A 33 7.11 6.32 -4.27
C LEU A 33 7.41 4.84 -4.54
N VAL A 34 6.35 4.07 -4.75
CA VAL A 34 6.43 2.77 -5.41
C VAL A 34 6.75 2.98 -6.89
N LEU A 35 7.76 2.26 -7.38
CA LEU A 35 8.31 2.40 -8.72
C LEU A 35 7.84 1.31 -9.69
N SER A 36 7.28 0.21 -9.18
CA SER A 36 6.97 -0.97 -9.96
C SER A 36 5.58 -1.54 -9.66
N PRO A 37 5.05 -2.37 -10.58
CA PRO A 37 4.04 -3.37 -10.21
C PRO A 37 4.55 -4.29 -9.09
N LEU A 38 3.63 -5.04 -8.48
CA LEU A 38 3.95 -6.13 -7.57
C LEU A 38 4.40 -7.36 -8.37
N ILE A 39 5.66 -7.75 -8.21
CA ILE A 39 6.30 -8.83 -8.97
C ILE A 39 6.57 -10.00 -8.02
N SER A 40 6.00 -11.18 -8.28
CA SER A 40 6.19 -12.36 -7.42
C SER A 40 7.40 -13.22 -7.78
N ASP A 41 7.99 -13.02 -8.96
CA ASP A 41 9.21 -13.70 -9.39
C ASP A 41 10.44 -12.85 -9.04
N SER A 42 11.32 -13.38 -8.19
CA SER A 42 12.51 -12.67 -7.71
C SER A 42 13.47 -12.32 -8.85
N GLY A 43 13.63 -13.20 -9.83
CA GLY A 43 14.46 -12.97 -11.00
C GLY A 43 13.92 -11.83 -11.87
N LEU A 44 12.60 -11.79 -12.10
CA LEU A 44 11.96 -10.69 -12.82
C LEU A 44 12.08 -9.36 -12.07
N MET A 45 12.01 -9.37 -10.74
CA MET A 45 12.23 -8.15 -9.96
C MET A 45 13.66 -7.61 -10.14
N SER A 46 14.68 -8.49 -10.11
CA SER A 46 16.07 -8.07 -10.34
C SER A 46 16.28 -7.49 -11.74
N VAL A 47 15.63 -8.06 -12.76
CA VAL A 47 15.65 -7.55 -14.15
C VAL A 47 14.97 -6.18 -14.24
N PHE A 48 13.83 -6.01 -13.57
CA PHE A 48 13.13 -4.74 -13.52
C PHE A 48 14.05 -3.65 -12.93
N ALA A 49 14.68 -3.94 -11.80
CA ALA A 49 15.55 -3.00 -11.10
C ALA A 49 16.81 -2.65 -11.92
N GLU A 50 17.49 -3.64 -12.50
CA GLU A 50 18.62 -3.43 -13.41
C GLU A 50 18.27 -2.50 -14.59
N THR A 51 17.02 -2.57 -15.07
CA THR A 51 16.56 -1.82 -16.24
C THR A 51 16.12 -0.40 -15.89
N HIS A 52 15.45 -0.22 -14.75
CA HIS A 52 14.66 0.98 -14.45
C HIS A 52 15.13 1.75 -13.21
N MET A 53 16.05 1.20 -12.42
CA MET A 53 16.46 1.76 -11.14
C MET A 53 17.98 1.94 -11.06
N GLU A 54 18.39 2.75 -10.09
CA GLU A 54 19.77 2.98 -9.71
C GLU A 54 19.88 3.10 -8.18
N GLN A 55 21.10 3.02 -7.67
CA GLN A 55 21.42 3.33 -6.27
C GLN A 55 22.11 4.69 -6.19
N ARG A 56 22.29 5.21 -4.98
CA ARG A 56 22.96 6.51 -4.76
C ARG A 56 24.41 6.53 -5.24
N ASP A 57 25.05 5.37 -5.32
CA ASP A 57 26.40 5.17 -5.83
C ASP A 57 26.44 4.78 -7.32
N GLY A 58 25.29 4.73 -7.99
CA GLY A 58 25.17 4.58 -9.43
C GLY A 58 24.49 3.28 -9.88
N LEU A 59 24.88 2.82 -11.07
CA LEU A 59 24.31 1.63 -11.70
C LEU A 59 24.93 0.36 -11.14
N HIS A 60 24.09 -0.63 -10.91
CA HIS A 60 24.50 -1.98 -10.50
C HIS A 60 23.92 -3.04 -11.42
N ASP A 61 24.62 -4.17 -11.47
CA ASP A 61 24.22 -5.32 -12.27
C ASP A 61 23.09 -6.13 -11.62
N ARG A 62 22.60 -7.13 -12.34
CA ARG A 62 21.53 -8.01 -11.86
C ARG A 62 21.89 -8.77 -10.59
N GLU A 63 23.15 -9.16 -10.39
CA GLU A 63 23.55 -9.94 -9.21
C GLU A 63 23.41 -9.09 -7.94
N TYR A 64 23.80 -7.82 -8.03
CA TYR A 64 23.56 -6.86 -6.96
C TYR A 64 22.06 -6.71 -6.64
N TRP A 65 21.22 -6.50 -7.66
CA TRP A 65 19.78 -6.34 -7.44
C TRP A 65 19.12 -7.61 -6.90
N GLN A 66 19.57 -8.79 -7.32
CA GLN A 66 19.13 -10.06 -6.75
C GLN A 66 19.46 -10.14 -5.25
N GLY A 67 20.63 -9.66 -4.84
CA GLY A 67 20.99 -9.57 -3.42
C GLY A 67 20.02 -8.68 -2.61
N LEU A 68 19.53 -7.58 -3.19
CA LEU A 68 18.52 -6.73 -2.54
C LEU A 68 17.14 -7.39 -2.50
N VAL A 69 16.75 -8.10 -3.57
CA VAL A 69 15.52 -8.91 -3.59
C VAL A 69 15.55 -9.94 -2.47
N ASP A 70 16.65 -10.68 -2.33
CA ASP A 70 16.81 -11.70 -1.29
C ASP A 70 16.80 -11.08 0.12
N GLY A 71 17.43 -9.90 0.28
CA GLY A 71 17.42 -9.14 1.54
C GLY A 71 16.03 -8.66 1.95
N SER A 72 15.23 -8.20 0.98
CA SER A 72 13.87 -7.67 1.21
C SER A 72 12.87 -8.69 1.79
N VAL A 73 13.21 -9.98 1.76
CA VAL A 73 12.39 -11.06 2.35
C VAL A 73 12.45 -11.03 3.88
N GLY A 74 13.61 -10.69 4.45
CA GLY A 74 13.86 -10.76 5.89
C GLY A 74 13.66 -9.44 6.64
N SER A 75 13.61 -8.32 5.93
CA SER A 75 13.49 -6.99 6.52
C SER A 75 12.88 -6.01 5.51
N SER A 76 12.17 -5.01 6.03
CA SER A 76 11.69 -3.86 5.27
C SER A 76 12.26 -2.58 5.89
N GLU A 77 12.61 -1.60 5.06
CA GLU A 77 12.96 -0.26 5.55
C GLU A 77 11.71 0.62 5.74
N LEU A 78 10.53 0.14 5.32
CA LEU A 78 9.26 0.88 5.39
C LEU A 78 8.41 0.54 6.61
N ALA A 79 8.53 -0.68 7.13
CA ALA A 79 7.74 -1.13 8.27
C ALA A 79 8.38 -2.33 8.98
N GLU A 80 7.88 -2.61 10.18
CA GLU A 80 8.19 -3.85 10.89
C GLU A 80 7.66 -5.06 10.09
N PRO A 81 8.35 -6.22 10.10
CA PRO A 81 7.99 -7.38 9.28
C PRO A 81 6.53 -7.85 9.42
N GLU A 82 5.95 -7.73 10.61
CA GLU A 82 4.56 -8.13 10.88
C GLU A 82 3.53 -7.22 10.18
N SER A 83 3.94 -6.02 9.76
CA SER A 83 3.09 -5.07 9.03
C SER A 83 3.12 -5.27 7.51
N CYS A 84 4.04 -6.08 6.99
CA CYS A 84 4.22 -6.35 5.56
C CYS A 84 3.41 -7.56 5.07
N THR A 85 2.49 -8.10 5.88
CA THR A 85 1.66 -9.26 5.53
C THR A 85 0.19 -8.88 5.50
N PHE A 86 -0.48 -9.24 4.40
CA PHE A 86 -1.88 -8.96 4.16
C PHE A 86 -2.63 -10.24 3.79
N GLU A 87 -3.84 -10.37 4.34
CA GLU A 87 -4.72 -11.50 4.09
C GLU A 87 -6.01 -10.98 3.47
N SER A 88 -6.42 -11.54 2.33
CA SER A 88 -7.64 -11.16 1.61
C SER A 88 -8.88 -11.24 2.50
N ALA A 89 -8.93 -12.18 3.45
CA ALA A 89 -10.01 -12.26 4.43
C ALA A 89 -10.07 -11.02 5.34
N ARG A 90 -8.91 -10.51 5.77
CA ARG A 90 -8.81 -9.31 6.60
C ARG A 90 -9.11 -8.05 5.78
N LEU A 91 -8.64 -7.98 4.54
CA LEU A 91 -8.96 -6.89 3.61
C LEU A 91 -10.47 -6.77 3.37
N ARG A 92 -11.16 -7.87 3.07
CA ARG A 92 -12.64 -7.88 2.96
C ARG A 92 -13.32 -7.43 4.25
N SER A 93 -12.80 -7.86 5.40
CA SER A 93 -13.35 -7.46 6.70
C SER A 93 -13.25 -5.94 6.94
N ILE A 94 -12.27 -5.25 6.36
CA ILE A 94 -12.17 -3.78 6.44
C ILE A 94 -13.36 -3.16 5.71
N VAL A 95 -13.58 -3.55 4.45
CA VAL A 95 -14.68 -3.04 3.61
C VAL A 95 -16.03 -3.33 4.26
N THR A 96 -16.30 -4.59 4.62
CA THR A 96 -17.57 -4.98 5.27
C THR A 96 -17.83 -4.26 6.59
N SER A 97 -16.77 -3.97 7.36
CA SER A 97 -16.93 -3.19 8.60
C SER A 97 -17.30 -1.75 8.30
N LEU A 98 -16.63 -1.13 7.34
CA LEU A 98 -16.93 0.25 6.91
C LEU A 98 -18.35 0.36 6.35
N GLU A 99 -18.78 -0.58 5.50
CA GLU A 99 -20.15 -0.63 4.97
C GLU A 99 -21.18 -0.69 6.11
N ARG A 100 -20.96 -1.55 7.10
CA ARG A 100 -21.85 -1.64 8.27
C ARG A 100 -21.90 -0.32 9.06
N VAL A 101 -20.76 0.34 9.27
CA VAL A 101 -20.75 1.65 9.94
C VAL A 101 -21.42 2.71 9.08
N ALA A 102 -21.22 2.69 7.76
CA ALA A 102 -21.86 3.60 6.80
C ALA A 102 -23.39 3.47 6.77
N GLU A 103 -23.93 2.28 7.06
CA GLU A 103 -25.37 2.00 7.13
C GLU A 103 -25.97 2.32 8.50
N SER A 104 -25.27 1.99 9.59
CA SER A 104 -25.86 1.95 10.93
C SER A 104 -25.35 3.03 11.89
N GLY A 105 -24.20 3.63 11.61
CA GLY A 105 -23.51 4.56 12.53
C GLY A 105 -22.95 3.90 13.80
N ILE A 106 -23.15 2.59 13.97
CA ILE A 106 -22.73 1.85 15.15
C ILE A 106 -21.21 1.69 15.11
N PRO A 107 -20.47 2.03 16.18
CA PRO A 107 -19.03 1.87 16.22
C PRO A 107 -18.62 0.39 16.16
N MET A 108 -17.42 0.14 15.62
CA MET A 108 -16.81 -1.18 15.49
C MET A 108 -15.49 -1.21 16.27
N PRO A 109 -15.50 -1.59 17.57
CA PRO A 109 -14.31 -1.49 18.44
C PRO A 109 -13.08 -2.22 17.94
N ASP A 110 -13.28 -3.36 17.26
CA ASP A 110 -12.21 -4.20 16.73
C ASP A 110 -11.77 -3.78 15.31
N PHE A 111 -12.31 -2.67 14.78
CA PHE A 111 -11.94 -2.17 13.47
C PHE A 111 -10.44 -1.83 13.41
N SER A 112 -9.80 -2.34 12.36
CA SER A 112 -8.37 -2.18 12.12
C SER A 112 -8.14 -1.98 10.64
N PHE A 113 -7.64 -0.81 10.27
CA PHE A 113 -7.17 -0.49 8.93
C PHE A 113 -5.67 -0.14 9.01
N PRO A 114 -4.77 -1.09 8.66
CA PRO A 114 -3.34 -0.92 8.86
C PRO A 114 -2.78 0.35 8.19
N TYR A 115 -1.91 1.07 8.89
CA TYR A 115 -1.24 2.25 8.34
C TYR A 115 -0.38 1.90 7.12
N HIS A 116 0.41 0.83 7.21
CA HIS A 116 1.31 0.43 6.12
C HIS A 116 0.55 0.12 4.82
N LEU A 117 -0.62 -0.51 4.90
CA LEU A 117 -1.49 -0.72 3.73
C LEU A 117 -1.90 0.60 3.08
N ARG A 118 -2.38 1.56 3.88
CA ARG A 118 -2.78 2.90 3.40
C ARG A 118 -1.61 3.62 2.75
N PHE A 119 -0.44 3.56 3.40
CA PHE A 119 0.80 4.15 2.91
C PHE A 119 1.20 3.58 1.54
N LEU A 120 1.23 2.25 1.39
CA LEU A 120 1.61 1.61 0.14
C LEU A 120 0.63 1.93 -0.99
N LEU A 121 -0.69 1.92 -0.73
CA LEU A 121 -1.69 2.24 -1.74
C LEU A 121 -1.60 3.70 -2.19
N SER A 122 -1.38 4.64 -1.25
CA SER A 122 -1.13 6.05 -1.59
C SER A 122 0.17 6.22 -2.38
N SER A 123 1.25 5.55 -1.97
CA SER A 123 2.55 5.58 -2.65
C SER A 123 2.48 5.00 -4.08
N ALA A 124 1.81 3.86 -4.27
CA ALA A 124 1.55 3.24 -5.59
C ALA A 124 0.65 4.11 -6.48
N GLY A 125 -0.20 4.94 -5.88
CA GLY A 125 -1.01 5.95 -6.54
C GLY A 125 -0.31 7.29 -6.81
N GLN A 126 0.99 7.40 -6.52
CA GLN A 126 1.77 8.65 -6.57
C GLN A 126 1.13 9.78 -5.74
N TRP A 127 0.61 9.42 -4.56
CA TRP A 127 -0.01 10.35 -3.61
C TRP A 127 -1.23 11.12 -4.13
N LYS A 128 -1.82 10.67 -5.24
CA LYS A 128 -3.07 11.24 -5.79
C LYS A 128 -4.26 11.00 -4.87
N GLU A 129 -4.27 9.87 -4.18
CA GLU A 129 -5.20 9.57 -3.11
C GLU A 129 -4.43 9.51 -1.79
N GLN A 130 -4.94 10.20 -0.77
CA GLN A 130 -4.33 10.28 0.55
C GLN A 130 -5.39 9.91 1.57
N PHE A 131 -5.15 8.86 2.34
CA PHE A 131 -6.09 8.32 3.34
C PHE A 131 -6.27 9.24 4.56
N THR A 132 -6.81 10.43 4.34
CA THR A 132 -7.00 11.52 5.32
C THR A 132 -8.16 11.21 6.24
N ALA A 133 -9.31 10.82 5.68
CA ALA A 133 -10.49 10.40 6.43
C ALA A 133 -10.18 9.16 7.27
N ALA A 134 -9.36 8.23 6.78
CA ALA A 134 -8.90 7.12 7.61
C ALA A 134 -7.94 7.59 8.73
N GLY A 135 -7.03 8.53 8.44
CA GLY A 135 -6.10 9.09 9.42
C GLY A 135 -6.79 9.75 10.60
N GLU A 136 -7.83 10.52 10.33
CA GLU A 136 -8.60 11.28 11.32
C GLU A 136 -9.73 10.43 11.93
N GLY A 137 -10.37 9.60 11.11
CA GLY A 137 -11.64 8.96 11.45
C GLY A 137 -11.57 7.56 12.07
N ILE A 138 -10.44 6.85 12.02
CA ILE A 138 -10.35 5.46 12.55
C ILE A 138 -10.78 5.40 14.03
N ARG A 139 -10.41 6.38 14.85
CA ARG A 139 -10.80 6.42 16.28
C ARG A 139 -12.30 6.62 16.46
N ALA A 140 -12.94 7.40 15.58
CA ALA A 140 -14.39 7.55 15.56
C ALA A 140 -15.09 6.25 15.12
N ILE A 141 -14.58 5.57 14.08
CA ILE A 141 -15.11 4.26 13.63
C ILE A 141 -15.05 3.23 14.75
N LYS A 142 -13.95 3.21 15.53
CA LYS A 142 -13.81 2.32 16.69
C LYS A 142 -14.72 2.69 17.87
N GLY A 143 -15.26 3.91 17.89
CA GLY A 143 -15.98 4.45 19.03
C GLY A 143 -15.09 4.81 20.22
N THR A 144 -13.77 4.93 20.00
CA THR A 144 -12.84 5.42 21.02
C THR A 144 -12.83 6.94 21.12
N GLU A 145 -13.27 7.61 20.05
CA GLU A 145 -13.53 9.04 20.00
C GLU A 145 -14.90 9.29 19.36
N ASP A 146 -15.45 10.47 19.61
CA ASP A 146 -16.60 10.95 18.85
C ASP A 146 -16.14 11.58 17.53
N PRO A 147 -16.99 11.55 16.49
CA PRO A 147 -16.72 12.30 15.27
C PRO A 147 -16.50 13.78 15.56
N ASP A 148 -15.66 14.43 14.75
CA ASP A 148 -15.50 15.87 14.79
C ASP A 148 -16.82 16.61 14.53
N ASP A 149 -16.90 17.86 15.01
CA ASP A 149 -18.11 18.67 14.90
C ASP A 149 -18.57 18.79 13.42
N GLY A 150 -19.82 18.41 13.17
CA GLY A 150 -20.41 18.37 11.82
C GLY A 150 -20.18 17.08 11.01
N SER A 151 -19.42 16.11 11.51
CA SER A 151 -19.25 14.79 10.89
C SER A 151 -20.05 13.70 11.60
N THR A 152 -20.34 12.61 10.90
CA THR A 152 -20.94 11.42 11.49
C THR A 152 -20.09 10.19 11.20
N ARG A 153 -20.23 9.12 12.00
CA ARG A 153 -19.49 7.86 11.77
C ARG A 153 -19.83 7.26 10.40
N GLU A 154 -21.08 7.41 9.97
CA GLU A 154 -21.54 6.99 8.66
C GLU A 154 -20.81 7.75 7.55
N GLN A 155 -20.68 9.07 7.69
CA GLN A 155 -19.99 9.90 6.71
C GLN A 155 -18.50 9.55 6.64
N ILE A 156 -17.84 9.44 7.80
CA ILE A 156 -16.44 9.00 7.90
C ILE A 156 -16.25 7.65 7.21
N ALA A 157 -17.13 6.68 7.47
CA ALA A 157 -17.02 5.35 6.87
C ALA A 157 -17.16 5.38 5.34
N ARG A 158 -18.10 6.18 4.80
CA ARG A 158 -18.25 6.39 3.35
C ARG A 158 -17.06 7.09 2.73
N ASP A 159 -16.49 8.06 3.43
CA ASP A 159 -15.30 8.77 2.96
C ASP A 159 -14.10 7.82 2.89
N ILE A 160 -13.89 6.98 3.91
CA ILE A 160 -12.83 5.95 3.87
C ILE A 160 -13.06 4.94 2.74
N LEU A 161 -14.30 4.48 2.51
CA LEU A 161 -14.62 3.60 1.37
C LEU A 161 -14.30 4.26 0.02
N ARG A 162 -14.57 5.56 -0.11
CA ARG A 162 -14.21 6.34 -1.30
C ARG A 162 -12.70 6.48 -1.45
N GLU A 163 -11.96 6.72 -0.37
CA GLU A 163 -10.48 6.76 -0.40
C GLU A 163 -9.91 5.40 -0.85
N ILE A 164 -10.46 4.28 -0.37
CA ILE A 164 -10.06 2.93 -0.82
C ILE A 164 -10.30 2.78 -2.33
N ALA A 165 -11.50 3.10 -2.81
CA ALA A 165 -11.84 2.97 -4.22
C ALA A 165 -10.95 3.84 -5.12
N ASN A 166 -10.75 5.10 -4.74
CA ASN A 166 -9.88 6.03 -5.45
C ASN A 166 -8.43 5.53 -5.48
N ALA A 167 -7.90 5.04 -4.36
CA ALA A 167 -6.53 4.52 -4.27
C ALA A 167 -6.34 3.34 -5.23
N MET A 168 -7.32 2.44 -5.30
CA MET A 168 -7.33 1.31 -6.23
C MET A 168 -7.44 1.74 -7.70
N GLU A 169 -8.13 2.85 -7.99
CA GLU A 169 -8.23 3.43 -9.34
C GLU A 169 -6.91 4.07 -9.80
N VAL A 170 -6.23 4.80 -8.90
CA VAL A 170 -5.02 5.56 -9.25
C VAL A 170 -3.73 4.76 -9.15
N ALA A 171 -3.73 3.63 -8.44
CA ALA A 171 -2.56 2.78 -8.29
C ALA A 171 -2.09 2.24 -9.65
N GLY A 172 -0.79 2.40 -9.94
CA GLY A 172 -0.19 1.88 -11.16
C GLY A 172 -0.05 0.35 -11.18
N GLY A 173 0.19 -0.24 -12.35
CA GLY A 173 0.52 -1.66 -12.48
C GLY A 173 -0.64 -2.59 -12.10
N ASN A 174 -0.34 -3.65 -11.34
CA ASN A 174 -1.28 -4.70 -10.91
C ASN A 174 -1.69 -4.59 -9.43
N TRP A 175 -1.43 -3.46 -8.78
CA TRP A 175 -1.75 -3.25 -7.36
C TRP A 175 -3.25 -3.46 -7.08
N ALA A 176 -4.11 -2.94 -7.96
CA ALA A 176 -5.55 -3.12 -7.83
C ALA A 176 -6.00 -4.59 -7.95
N GLU A 177 -5.30 -5.38 -8.77
CA GLU A 177 -5.59 -6.79 -8.98
C GLU A 177 -5.16 -7.62 -7.75
N VAL A 178 -3.97 -7.36 -7.21
CA VAL A 178 -3.45 -8.05 -6.03
C VAL A 178 -4.29 -7.72 -4.79
N PHE A 179 -4.71 -6.46 -4.64
CA PHE A 179 -5.53 -6.01 -3.52
C PHE A 179 -7.04 -6.01 -3.82
N ALA A 180 -7.51 -6.78 -4.80
CA ALA A 180 -8.92 -6.81 -5.23
C ALA A 180 -9.92 -7.15 -4.10
N ALA A 181 -9.45 -7.72 -2.99
CA ALA A 181 -10.25 -7.92 -1.78
C ALA A 181 -10.71 -6.61 -1.09
N LEU A 182 -10.18 -5.46 -1.49
CA LEU A 182 -10.60 -4.12 -1.07
C LEU A 182 -11.67 -3.49 -1.99
N ALA A 183 -11.99 -4.14 -3.12
CA ALA A 183 -12.97 -3.65 -4.10
C ALA A 183 -14.38 -4.20 -3.87
#